data_AF-A0A7C9GRT2-F1
#
_entry.id   AF-A0A7C9GRT2-F1
#
_cell.length_a   1.000
_cell.length_b   1.000
_cell.length_c   1.000
_cell.angle_alpha   90.00
_cell.angle_beta   90.00
_cell.angle_gamma   90.00
#
_symmetry.space_group_name_H-M   'P 1'
#
loop_
_entity.id
_entity.type
_entity.pdbx_description
1 polymer ?
#
loop_
_entity_poly.entity_id
_entity_poly.type
_entity_poly.pdbx_seq_one_letter_code
_entity_poly.pdbx_strand_id
1 'polypeptide(L)'
;MVEPSIDTIETQAMTAEGAHEGPLLLGLNAEAWVSVSMFIFFALAIILAKLPQRIAGALDDRIAGVKRQLDEAKAIRAEAEALLAGATRARDAATRDAEAIVARAEAEAAELINESRRAAELTIERRTVAAEAKIAAAERAAEADLRADVARRVTAAAATLIAAKADPALQARMTDDAILGLERRLH
;
A
#
# COMPACT_ATOMS: atom_id res chain seq x y z
N MET A 1 -34.03 48.41 -96.09
CA MET A 1 -32.66 47.94 -96.37
C MET A 1 -32.46 46.71 -95.51
N VAL A 2 -32.28 45.55 -96.17
CA VAL A 2 -31.95 44.21 -95.65
C VAL A 2 -33.05 43.46 -94.87
N GLU A 3 -33.07 42.16 -95.12
CA GLU A 3 -34.15 41.15 -95.05
C GLU A 3 -33.78 40.09 -93.94
N PRO A 4 -34.26 38.83 -93.91
CA PRO A 4 -35.20 38.28 -92.91
C PRO A 4 -34.66 37.01 -92.18
N SER A 5 -35.59 36.19 -91.65
CA SER A 5 -35.54 34.72 -91.39
C SER A 5 -35.68 34.32 -89.91
N ILE A 6 -36.83 33.77 -89.47
CA ILE A 6 -37.27 32.35 -89.61
C ILE A 6 -36.33 31.47 -88.73
N ASP A 7 -36.77 30.70 -87.72
CA ASP A 7 -37.84 29.72 -87.76
C ASP A 7 -38.27 29.22 -86.36
N THR A 8 -39.41 28.53 -86.39
CA THR A 8 -40.17 27.94 -85.30
C THR A 8 -39.61 26.58 -84.84
N ILE A 9 -39.79 26.35 -83.53
CA ILE A 9 -39.81 25.10 -82.73
C ILE A 9 -40.10 23.81 -83.52
N GLU A 10 -39.41 22.70 -83.21
CA GLU A 10 -40.10 21.43 -82.91
C GLU A 10 -39.24 20.37 -82.19
N THR A 11 -39.81 19.91 -81.07
CA THR A 11 -39.49 18.71 -80.30
C THR A 11 -39.64 17.46 -81.17
N GLN A 12 -38.55 16.74 -81.42
CA GLN A 12 -38.63 15.41 -82.03
C GLN A 12 -38.99 14.35 -80.98
N ALA A 13 -40.10 13.68 -81.28
CA ALA A 13 -40.57 12.47 -80.62
C ALA A 13 -39.64 11.29 -80.90
N MET A 14 -39.50 10.45 -79.88
CA MET A 14 -38.89 9.12 -79.95
C MET A 14 -39.71 8.22 -80.88
N THR A 15 -39.19 7.95 -82.07
CA THR A 15 -39.67 6.88 -82.97
C THR A 15 -38.63 5.78 -83.01
N ALA A 16 -38.97 4.64 -82.44
CA ALA A 16 -38.32 3.37 -82.71
C ALA A 16 -38.75 2.90 -84.10
N GLU A 17 -37.80 2.77 -85.03
CA GLU A 17 -37.74 1.67 -86.01
C GLU A 17 -36.48 1.79 -86.87
N GLY A 18 -35.79 0.66 -87.02
CA GLY A 18 -34.62 0.49 -87.87
C GLY A 18 -34.39 -1.00 -88.08
N ALA A 19 -35.22 -1.63 -88.91
CA ALA A 19 -35.02 -3.00 -89.36
C ALA A 19 -33.77 -3.06 -90.25
N HIS A 20 -32.63 -3.41 -89.66
CA HIS A 20 -31.40 -3.67 -90.39
C HIS A 20 -31.44 -5.09 -91.00
N GLU A 21 -31.83 -5.20 -92.27
CA GLU A 21 -31.55 -6.39 -93.08
C GLU A 21 -30.06 -6.44 -93.44
N GLY A 22 -29.24 -6.88 -92.49
CA GLY A 22 -27.87 -7.32 -92.71
C GLY A 22 -27.80 -8.77 -93.20
N PRO A 23 -26.66 -9.23 -93.75
CA PRO A 23 -26.53 -10.59 -94.31
C PRO A 23 -26.91 -11.66 -93.28
N LEU A 24 -27.89 -12.48 -93.64
CA LEU A 24 -28.40 -13.58 -92.81
C LEU A 24 -27.40 -14.75 -92.86
N LEU A 25 -26.87 -15.13 -91.70
CA LEU A 25 -26.05 -16.33 -91.53
C LEU A 25 -26.91 -17.40 -90.84
N LEU A 26 -27.09 -18.57 -91.46
CA LEU A 26 -27.89 -19.69 -90.93
C LEU A 26 -29.35 -19.32 -90.56
N GLY A 27 -29.94 -18.30 -91.20
CA GLY A 27 -31.32 -17.85 -90.95
C GLY A 27 -31.48 -16.93 -89.73
N LEU A 28 -30.38 -16.47 -89.13
CA LEU A 28 -30.37 -15.55 -88.00
C LEU A 28 -29.90 -14.16 -88.44
N ASN A 29 -30.56 -13.13 -87.92
CA ASN A 29 -30.14 -11.74 -88.07
C ASN A 29 -28.88 -11.43 -87.24
N ALA A 30 -28.20 -10.33 -87.56
CA ALA A 30 -26.97 -9.94 -86.88
C ALA A 30 -27.16 -9.79 -85.35
N GLU A 31 -28.30 -9.27 -84.92
CA GLU A 31 -28.66 -9.15 -83.50
C GLU A 31 -28.78 -10.51 -82.81
N ALA A 32 -29.38 -11.52 -83.46
CA ALA A 32 -29.44 -12.87 -82.92
C ALA A 32 -28.04 -13.48 -82.77
N TRP A 33 -27.14 -13.29 -83.74
CA TRP A 33 -25.78 -13.83 -83.64
C TRP A 33 -24.94 -13.13 -82.56
N VAL A 34 -25.16 -11.83 -82.32
CA VAL A 34 -24.58 -11.10 -81.18
C VAL A 34 -25.11 -11.66 -79.86
N SER A 35 -26.43 -11.90 -79.75
CA SER A 35 -27.03 -12.46 -78.54
C SER A 35 -26.51 -13.88 -78.23
N VAL A 36 -26.35 -14.72 -79.24
CA VAL A 36 -25.79 -16.08 -79.11
C VAL A 36 -24.31 -16.02 -78.71
N SER A 37 -23.53 -15.11 -79.31
CA SER A 37 -22.12 -14.93 -78.95
C SER A 37 -21.95 -14.44 -77.50
N MET A 38 -22.79 -13.50 -77.05
CA MET A 38 -22.83 -13.03 -75.66
C MET A 38 -23.23 -14.17 -74.70
N PHE A 39 -24.21 -14.98 -75.07
CA PHE A 39 -24.64 -16.14 -74.29
C PHE A 39 -23.52 -17.18 -74.16
N ILE A 40 -22.83 -17.51 -75.25
CA ILE A 40 -21.68 -18.42 -75.24
C ILE A 40 -20.55 -17.84 -74.38
N PHE A 41 -20.28 -16.54 -74.47
CA PHE A 41 -19.28 -15.89 -73.61
C PHE A 41 -19.62 -16.02 -72.12
N PHE A 42 -20.86 -15.72 -71.70
CA PHE A 42 -21.29 -15.90 -70.32
C PHE A 42 -21.30 -17.36 -69.88
N ALA A 43 -21.75 -18.28 -70.74
CA ALA A 43 -21.74 -19.71 -70.45
C ALA A 43 -20.30 -20.22 -70.24
N LEU A 44 -19.36 -19.83 -71.10
CA LEU A 44 -17.94 -20.15 -70.95
C LEU A 44 -17.33 -19.49 -69.70
N ALA A 45 -17.65 -18.22 -69.41
CA ALA A 45 -17.17 -17.53 -68.22
C ALA A 45 -17.70 -18.16 -66.90
N ILE A 46 -18.93 -18.66 -66.90
CA ILE A 46 -19.51 -19.33 -65.75
C ILE A 46 -18.96 -20.76 -65.60
N ILE A 47 -18.85 -21.53 -66.69
CA ILE A 47 -18.45 -22.94 -66.65
C ILE A 47 -16.92 -23.09 -66.45
N LEU A 48 -16.11 -22.38 -67.26
CA LEU A 48 -14.65 -22.51 -67.24
C LEU A 48 -14.02 -21.68 -66.12
N ALA A 49 -14.42 -20.40 -66.01
CA ALA A 49 -13.79 -19.49 -65.06
C ALA A 49 -14.48 -19.50 -63.67
N LYS A 50 -15.64 -20.15 -63.53
CA LYS A 50 -16.44 -20.19 -62.29
C LYS A 50 -16.56 -18.81 -61.64
N LEU A 51 -16.72 -17.79 -62.49
CA LEU A 51 -16.65 -16.39 -62.10
C LEU A 51 -17.58 -16.02 -60.92
N PRO A 52 -18.87 -16.43 -60.88
CA PRO A 52 -19.72 -16.12 -59.73
C PRO A 52 -19.24 -16.79 -58.43
N GLN A 53 -18.73 -18.02 -58.49
CA GLN A 53 -18.24 -18.74 -57.31
C GLN A 53 -16.96 -18.10 -56.74
N ARG A 54 -16.07 -17.60 -57.59
CA ARG A 54 -14.84 -16.90 -57.15
C ARG A 54 -15.13 -15.57 -56.48
N ILE A 55 -16.09 -14.80 -57.01
CA ILE A 55 -16.51 -13.53 -56.41
C ILE A 55 -17.18 -13.77 -55.06
N ALA A 56 -18.07 -14.77 -54.97
CA ALA A 56 -18.69 -15.17 -53.70
C ALA A 56 -17.63 -15.62 -52.68
N GLY A 57 -16.70 -16.48 -53.08
CA GLY A 57 -15.62 -16.96 -52.21
C GLY A 57 -14.71 -15.84 -51.68
N ALA A 58 -14.34 -14.86 -52.51
CA ALA A 58 -13.53 -13.73 -52.06
C ALA A 58 -14.28 -12.82 -51.06
N LEU A 59 -15.60 -12.70 -51.23
CA LEU A 59 -16.44 -11.94 -50.29
C LEU A 59 -16.58 -12.69 -48.97
N ASP A 60 -16.79 -14.00 -49.01
CA ASP A 60 -16.84 -14.88 -47.84
C ASP A 60 -15.51 -14.88 -47.08
N ASP A 61 -14.37 -14.95 -47.76
CA ASP A 61 -13.04 -14.88 -47.15
C ASP A 61 -12.84 -13.55 -46.43
N ARG A 62 -13.33 -12.45 -47.01
CA ARG A 62 -13.26 -11.13 -46.39
C ARG A 62 -14.19 -11.02 -45.18
N ILE A 63 -15.40 -11.56 -45.25
CA ILE A 63 -16.33 -11.63 -44.12
C ILE A 63 -15.71 -12.45 -42.99
N ALA A 64 -15.12 -13.61 -43.31
CA ALA A 64 -14.43 -14.47 -42.35
C ALA A 64 -13.23 -13.75 -41.72
N GLY A 65 -12.44 -13.02 -42.50
CA GLY A 65 -11.32 -12.21 -42.01
C GLY A 65 -11.77 -11.11 -41.05
N VAL A 66 -12.79 -10.33 -41.42
CA VAL A 66 -13.36 -9.28 -40.56
C VAL A 66 -13.94 -9.88 -39.29
N LYS A 67 -14.64 -11.01 -39.38
CA LYS A 67 -15.20 -11.70 -38.20
C LYS A 67 -14.10 -12.13 -37.24
N ARG A 68 -13.02 -12.74 -37.75
CA ARG A 68 -11.85 -13.11 -36.91
C ARG A 68 -11.24 -11.91 -36.21
N GLN A 69 -11.00 -10.81 -36.93
CA GLN A 69 -10.46 -9.58 -36.34
C GLN A 69 -11.40 -8.98 -35.29
N LEU A 70 -12.71 -9.03 -35.51
CA LEU A 70 -13.70 -8.53 -34.57
C LEU A 70 -13.77 -9.41 -33.31
N ASP A 71 -13.66 -10.72 -33.48
CA ASP A 71 -13.65 -11.68 -32.37
C ASP A 71 -12.35 -11.54 -31.54
N GLU A 72 -11.20 -11.35 -32.20
CA GLU A 72 -9.92 -11.06 -31.54
C GLU A 72 -9.96 -9.72 -30.79
N ALA A 73 -10.49 -8.66 -31.41
CA ALA A 73 -10.65 -7.38 -30.74
C ALA A 73 -11.58 -7.46 -29.52
N LYS A 74 -12.65 -8.26 -29.60
CA LYS A 74 -13.53 -8.54 -28.45
C LYS A 74 -12.79 -9.32 -27.36
N ALA A 75 -11.98 -10.31 -27.72
CA ALA A 75 -11.19 -11.08 -26.78
C ALA A 75 -10.18 -10.18 -26.04
N ILE A 76 -9.42 -9.37 -26.77
CA ILE A 76 -8.47 -8.40 -26.20
C ILE A 76 -9.19 -7.41 -25.27
N ARG A 77 -10.37 -6.93 -25.67
CA ARG A 77 -11.17 -6.04 -24.81
C ARG A 77 -11.62 -6.74 -23.54
N ALA A 78 -12.11 -7.98 -23.63
CA ALA A 78 -12.52 -8.76 -22.47
C ALA A 78 -11.34 -9.02 -21.51
N GLU A 79 -10.16 -9.32 -22.06
CA GLU A 79 -8.92 -9.49 -21.28
C GLU A 79 -8.49 -8.18 -20.61
N ALA A 80 -8.57 -7.05 -21.32
CA ALA A 80 -8.26 -5.74 -20.76
C ALA A 80 -9.24 -5.33 -19.65
N GLU A 81 -10.54 -5.57 -19.83
CA GLU A 81 -11.57 -5.34 -18.81
C GLU A 81 -11.34 -6.24 -17.59
N ALA A 82 -10.99 -7.51 -17.79
CA ALA A 82 -10.63 -8.43 -16.71
C ALA A 82 -9.36 -7.99 -15.96
N LEU A 83 -8.33 -7.53 -16.68
CA LEU A 83 -7.09 -7.02 -16.09
C LEU A 83 -7.34 -5.75 -15.28
N LEU A 84 -8.17 -4.83 -15.79
CA LEU A 84 -8.55 -3.61 -15.09
C LEU A 84 -9.34 -3.92 -13.82
N ALA A 85 -10.30 -4.86 -13.89
CA ALA A 85 -11.03 -5.33 -12.72
C ALA A 85 -10.10 -6.01 -11.69
N GLY A 86 -9.09 -6.75 -12.15
CA GLY A 86 -8.07 -7.33 -11.28
C GLY A 86 -7.22 -6.25 -10.60
N ALA A 87 -6.71 -5.29 -11.36
CA ALA A 87 -5.87 -4.20 -10.87
C ALA A 87 -6.61 -3.29 -9.88
N THR A 88 -7.87 -2.95 -10.15
CA THR A 88 -8.71 -2.15 -9.23
C THR A 88 -8.93 -2.88 -7.91
N ARG A 89 -9.33 -4.16 -7.94
CA ARG A 89 -9.46 -4.98 -6.72
C ARG A 89 -8.15 -5.10 -5.95
N ALA A 90 -7.02 -5.28 -6.64
CA ALA A 90 -5.71 -5.36 -6.03
C ALA A 90 -5.32 -4.04 -5.36
N ARG A 91 -5.60 -2.90 -6.01
CA ARG A 91 -5.38 -1.57 -5.43
C ARG A 91 -6.23 -1.35 -4.18
N ASP A 92 -7.52 -1.66 -4.23
CA ASP A 92 -8.41 -1.52 -3.08
C ASP A 92 -8.04 -2.44 -1.92
N ALA A 93 -7.57 -3.65 -2.22
CA ALA A 93 -7.03 -4.56 -1.21
C ALA A 93 -5.74 -4.01 -0.58
N ALA A 94 -4.80 -3.52 -1.40
CA ALA A 94 -3.55 -2.94 -0.92
C ALA A 94 -3.78 -1.67 -0.07
N THR A 95 -4.72 -0.80 -0.46
CA THR A 95 -5.09 0.37 0.33
C THR A 95 -5.66 -0.03 1.68
N ARG A 96 -6.59 -0.99 1.73
CA ARG A 96 -7.15 -1.48 3.00
C ARG A 96 -6.11 -2.15 3.88
N ASP A 97 -5.19 -2.91 3.30
CA ASP A 97 -4.11 -3.54 4.04
C ASP A 97 -3.15 -2.50 4.62
N ALA A 98 -2.79 -1.48 3.84
CA ALA A 98 -1.98 -0.36 4.31
C ALA A 98 -2.66 0.40 5.47
N GLU A 99 -3.97 0.70 5.34
CA GLU A 99 -4.75 1.31 6.42
C GLU A 99 -4.78 0.43 7.67
N ALA A 100 -4.94 -0.90 7.50
CA ALA A 100 -4.92 -1.84 8.61
C ALA A 100 -3.55 -1.93 9.29
N ILE A 101 -2.45 -1.87 8.51
CA ILE A 101 -1.07 -1.83 9.03
C ILE A 101 -0.86 -0.57 9.86
N VAL A 102 -1.28 0.61 9.35
CA VAL A 102 -1.14 1.87 10.08
C VAL A 102 -1.96 1.84 11.36
N ALA A 103 -3.22 1.41 11.31
CA ALA A 103 -4.08 1.33 12.48
C ALA A 103 -3.53 0.36 13.55
N ARG A 104 -2.97 -0.79 13.14
CA ARG A 104 -2.29 -1.71 14.06
C ARG A 104 -1.05 -1.09 14.67
N ALA A 105 -0.20 -0.45 13.86
CA ALA A 105 1.01 0.20 14.35
C ALA A 105 0.70 1.32 15.36
N GLU A 106 -0.34 2.11 15.13
CA GLU A 106 -0.80 3.13 16.08
C GLU A 106 -1.29 2.53 17.40
N ALA A 107 -2.09 1.45 17.32
CA ALA A 107 -2.57 0.74 18.50
C ALA A 107 -1.42 0.12 19.31
N GLU A 108 -0.49 -0.56 18.64
CA GLU A 108 0.70 -1.15 19.26
C GLU A 108 1.62 -0.08 19.87
N ALA A 109 1.81 1.06 19.18
CA ALA A 109 2.59 2.17 19.70
C ALA A 109 1.95 2.78 20.97
N ALA A 110 0.62 2.94 20.98
CA ALA A 110 -0.09 3.42 22.15
C ALA A 110 0.02 2.46 23.34
N GLU A 111 -0.09 1.15 23.09
CA GLU A 111 0.11 0.12 24.11
C GLU A 111 1.54 0.14 24.65
N LEU A 112 2.54 0.20 23.78
CA LEU A 112 3.95 0.24 24.13
C LEU A 112 4.30 1.49 24.96
N ILE A 113 3.74 2.65 24.63
CA ILE A 113 3.92 3.88 25.42
C ILE A 113 3.34 3.71 26.83
N ASN A 114 2.14 3.13 26.95
CA ASN A 114 1.52 2.88 28.24
C ASN A 114 2.31 1.86 29.08
N GLU A 115 2.77 0.78 28.47
CA GLU A 115 3.63 -0.21 29.13
C GLU A 115 4.96 0.41 29.57
N SER A 116 5.62 1.15 28.68
CA SER A 116 6.89 1.83 28.97
C SER A 116 6.74 2.84 30.10
N ARG A 117 5.62 3.58 30.15
CA ARG A 117 5.33 4.50 31.25
C ARG A 117 5.20 3.74 32.57
N ARG A 118 4.43 2.65 32.61
CA ARG A 118 4.28 1.81 33.82
C ARG A 118 5.62 1.24 34.28
N ALA A 119 6.44 0.75 33.35
CA ALA A 119 7.77 0.23 33.65
C ALA A 119 8.73 1.31 34.18
N ALA A 120 8.65 2.53 33.63
CA ALA A 120 9.42 3.68 34.10
C ALA A 120 8.99 4.11 35.51
N GLU A 121 7.69 4.21 35.77
CA GLU A 121 7.13 4.50 37.10
C GLU A 121 7.59 3.48 38.14
N LEU A 122 7.47 2.19 37.83
CA LEU A 122 7.95 1.11 38.72
C LEU A 122 9.47 1.21 38.97
N THR A 123 10.25 1.56 37.94
CA THR A 123 11.70 1.73 38.09
C THR A 123 12.04 2.91 38.99
N ILE A 124 11.31 4.03 38.85
CA ILE A 124 11.46 5.21 39.70
C ILE A 124 11.12 4.84 41.14
N GLU A 125 9.97 4.21 41.38
CA GLU A 125 9.54 3.79 42.71
C GLU A 125 10.58 2.89 43.39
N ARG A 126 11.09 1.87 42.70
CA ARG A 126 12.13 0.98 43.23
C ARG A 126 13.43 1.72 43.55
N ARG A 127 13.79 2.72 42.73
CA ARG A 127 14.97 3.55 42.98
C ARG A 127 14.76 4.48 44.18
N THR A 128 13.57 5.04 44.34
CA THR A 128 13.21 5.86 45.51
C THR A 128 13.30 5.05 46.79
N VAL A 129 12.67 3.87 46.84
CA VAL A 129 12.74 2.97 48.00
C VAL A 129 14.19 2.57 48.32
N ALA A 130 15.00 2.27 47.29
CA ALA A 130 16.41 1.96 47.49
C ALA A 130 17.23 3.15 48.02
N ALA A 131 16.91 4.37 47.58
CA ALA A 131 17.55 5.60 48.06
C ALA A 131 17.14 5.89 49.50
N GLU A 132 15.85 5.80 49.83
CA GLU A 132 15.34 5.95 51.20
C GLU A 132 15.96 4.93 52.16
N ALA A 133 16.06 3.66 51.75
CA ALA A 133 16.73 2.63 52.55
C ALA A 133 18.22 2.94 52.79
N LYS A 134 18.92 3.51 51.79
CA LYS A 134 20.32 3.94 51.94
C LYS A 134 20.45 5.14 52.88
N ILE A 135 19.55 6.12 52.78
CA ILE A 135 19.51 7.28 53.68
C ILE A 135 19.28 6.79 55.11
N ALA A 136 18.28 5.96 55.36
CA ALA A 136 17.99 5.43 56.69
C ALA A 136 19.13 4.57 57.27
N ALA A 137 19.89 3.87 56.41
CA ALA A 137 21.09 3.16 56.84
C ALA A 137 22.23 4.14 57.21
N ALA A 138 22.44 5.18 56.40
CA ALA A 138 23.45 6.21 56.64
C ALA A 138 23.13 7.04 57.89
N GLU A 139 21.87 7.38 58.14
CA GLU A 139 21.41 8.09 59.34
C GLU A 139 21.71 7.30 60.61
N ARG A 140 21.39 5.99 60.62
CA ARG A 140 21.70 5.12 61.77
C ARG A 140 23.20 5.02 62.01
N ALA A 141 24.01 4.93 60.95
CA ALA A 141 25.46 4.92 61.08
C ALA A 141 25.99 6.25 61.62
N ALA A 142 25.52 7.38 61.08
CA ALA A 142 25.92 8.72 61.52
C ALA A 142 25.52 9.00 62.98
N GLU A 143 24.34 8.55 63.42
CA GLU A 143 23.90 8.69 64.80
C GLU A 143 24.79 7.86 65.75
N ALA A 144 25.14 6.64 65.36
CA ALA A 144 26.06 5.79 66.13
C ALA A 144 27.46 6.40 66.22
N ASP A 145 27.99 6.90 65.11
CA ASP A 145 29.29 7.58 65.05
C ASP A 145 29.31 8.86 65.89
N LEU A 146 28.24 9.67 65.83
CA LEU A 146 28.10 10.88 66.64
C LEU A 146 28.04 10.54 68.13
N ARG A 147 27.26 9.54 68.54
CA ARG A 147 27.22 9.08 69.94
C ARG A 147 28.58 8.62 70.42
N ALA A 148 29.30 7.85 69.62
CA ALA A 148 30.65 7.39 69.94
C ALA A 148 31.63 8.57 70.05
N ASP A 149 31.58 9.55 69.14
CA ASP A 149 32.46 10.73 69.19
C ASP A 149 32.18 11.62 70.40
N VAL A 150 30.90 11.89 70.69
CA VAL A 150 30.49 12.64 71.88
C VAL A 150 30.93 11.93 73.15
N ALA A 151 30.71 10.62 73.25
CA ALA A 151 31.16 9.83 74.41
C ALA A 151 32.67 9.92 74.62
N ARG A 152 33.47 9.83 73.54
CA ARG A 152 34.93 10.01 73.61
C ARG A 152 35.31 11.40 74.09
N ARG A 153 34.72 12.46 73.52
CA ARG A 153 35.01 13.85 73.89
C ARG A 153 34.62 14.17 75.33
N VAL A 154 33.44 13.73 75.77
CA VAL A 154 32.97 13.92 77.15
C VAL A 154 33.86 13.16 78.13
N THR A 155 34.23 11.91 77.82
CA THR A 155 35.14 11.12 78.68
C THR A 155 36.51 11.77 78.79
N ALA A 156 37.07 12.28 77.68
CA ALA A 156 38.35 12.99 77.68
C ALA A 156 38.29 14.30 78.48
N ALA A 157 37.20 15.07 78.33
CA ALA A 157 36.99 16.31 79.09
C ALA A 157 36.79 16.03 80.59
N ALA A 158 36.00 15.01 80.93
CA ALA A 158 35.79 14.57 82.31
C ALA A 158 37.10 14.09 82.96
N ALA A 159 37.91 13.29 82.25
CA ALA A 159 39.22 12.86 82.72
C ALA A 159 40.14 14.05 83.02
N THR A 160 40.16 15.05 82.13
CA THR A 160 40.93 16.30 82.32
C THR A 160 40.43 17.08 83.55
N LEU A 161 39.11 17.21 83.71
CA LEU A 161 38.51 17.93 84.85
C LEU A 161 38.76 17.22 86.18
N ILE A 162 38.67 15.88 86.20
CA ILE A 162 38.98 15.07 87.38
C ILE A 162 40.45 15.22 87.74
N ALA A 163 41.37 15.13 86.77
CA ALA A 163 42.79 15.33 87.00
C ALA A 163 43.10 16.73 87.58
N ALA A 164 42.41 17.77 87.09
CA ALA A 164 42.56 19.14 87.60
C ALA A 164 42.00 19.34 89.02
N LYS A 165 41.02 18.53 89.46
CA LYS A 165 40.38 18.62 90.78
C LYS A 165 40.78 17.52 91.77
N ALA A 166 41.62 16.58 91.37
CA ALA A 166 42.05 15.47 92.21
C ALA A 166 43.03 15.97 93.29
N ASP A 167 42.50 16.25 94.48
CA ASP A 167 43.31 16.44 95.68
C ASP A 167 43.60 15.08 96.38
N PRO A 168 44.60 15.02 97.27
CA PRO A 168 44.96 13.78 97.97
C PRO A 168 43.83 13.21 98.86
N ALA A 169 42.93 14.06 99.39
CA ALA A 169 41.83 13.62 100.25
C ALA A 169 40.71 12.96 99.43
N LEU A 170 40.42 13.48 98.24
CA LEU A 170 39.47 12.91 97.29
C LEU A 170 39.96 11.54 96.81
N GLN A 171 41.25 11.40 96.48
CA GLN A 171 41.84 10.13 96.08
C GLN A 171 41.74 9.04 97.17
N ALA A 172 42.03 9.40 98.43
CA ALA A 172 41.89 8.49 99.56
C ALA A 172 40.44 7.99 99.71
N ARG A 173 39.46 8.91 99.65
CA ARG A 173 38.02 8.58 99.73
C ARG A 173 37.55 7.68 98.58
N MET A 174 37.99 7.93 97.35
CA MET A 174 37.66 7.08 96.20
C MET A 174 38.25 5.67 96.33
N THR A 175 39.40 5.53 97.00
CA THR A 175 40.04 4.23 97.24
C THR A 175 39.28 3.43 98.28
N ASP A 176 38.89 4.05 99.40
CA ASP A 176 38.04 3.41 100.42
C ASP A 176 36.67 2.99 99.85
N ASP A 177 36.02 3.85 99.05
CA ASP A 177 34.75 3.52 98.39
C ASP A 177 34.87 2.34 97.40
N ALA A 178 36.00 2.24 96.67
CA ALA A 178 36.26 1.13 95.77
C ALA A 178 36.48 -0.19 96.52
N ILE A 179 37.19 -0.15 97.67
CA ILE A 179 37.39 -1.31 98.56
C ILE A 179 36.03 -1.78 99.11
N LEU A 180 35.22 -0.86 99.64
CA LEU A 180 33.87 -1.17 100.14
C LEU A 180 32.92 -1.66 99.04
N GLY A 181 33.11 -1.22 97.80
CA GLY A 181 32.32 -1.65 96.64
C GLY A 181 32.66 -3.08 96.19
N LEU A 182 33.92 -3.48 96.28
CA LEU A 182 34.37 -4.87 96.03
C LEU A 182 33.83 -5.82 97.10
N GLU A 183 33.91 -5.43 98.37
CA GLU A 183 33.35 -6.19 99.50
C GLU A 183 31.84 -6.44 99.30
N ARG A 184 31.08 -5.42 98.87
CA ARG A 184 29.63 -5.53 98.57
C ARG A 184 29.27 -6.45 97.40
N ARG A 185 30.19 -6.75 96.47
CA ARG A 185 29.96 -7.70 95.36
C ARG A 185 30.41 -9.12 95.69
N LEU A 186 31.18 -9.30 96.76
CA LEU A 186 31.72 -10.58 97.20
C LEU A 186 30.95 -11.21 98.37
N HIS A 187 29.98 -10.50 98.93
CA HIS A 187 28.92 -11.00 99.80
C HIS A 187 27.61 -11.14 99.03
#